data_AF-A0A0F5QYV3-F1
#
_entry.id   AF-A0A0F5QYV3-F1
#
_cell.length_a   1.000
_cell.length_b   1.000
_cell.length_c   1.000
_cell.angle_alpha   90.00
_cell.angle_beta   90.00
_cell.angle_gamma   90.00
#
_symmetry.space_group_name_H-M   'P 1'
#
loop_
_entity.id
_entity.type
_entity.pdbx_description
1 polymer ?
#
loop_
_entity_poly.entity_id
_entity_poly.type
_entity_poly.pdbx_seq_one_letter_code
_entity_poly.pdbx_strand_id
1 'polypeptide(L)' 'MNLTVHQSITIHQLRVDSVANSSVLQIGSAGSIRPISQLYNSGGFSQPAEQLTSNEGADALNFVPLPKPS' A
#
# COMPACT_ATOMS: atom_id res chain seq x y z
N MET A 1 -21.53 -16.86 -20.73
CA MET A 1 -22.17 -15.63 -21.23
C MET A 1 -21.40 -15.20 -22.47
N ASN A 2 -22.04 -15.08 -23.63
CA ASN A 2 -21.41 -14.59 -24.85
C ASN A 2 -21.68 -13.09 -24.94
N LEU A 3 -20.72 -12.27 -24.50
CA LEU A 3 -20.81 -10.81 -24.55
C LEU A 3 -19.79 -10.29 -25.57
N THR A 4 -20.28 -9.77 -26.69
CA THR A 4 -19.42 -9.10 -27.69
C THR A 4 -19.49 -7.60 -27.44
N VAL A 5 -18.36 -6.99 -27.09
CA VAL A 5 -18.28 -5.54 -26.86
C VAL A 5 -17.32 -4.91 -27.87
N HIS A 6 -17.82 -3.98 -28.67
CA HIS A 6 -17.02 -3.14 -29.55
C HIS A 6 -16.81 -1.78 -28.87
N GLN A 7 -15.58 -1.49 -28.44
CA GLN A 7 -15.24 -0.22 -27.78
C GLN A 7 -14.09 0.46 -28.53
N SER A 8 -14.28 1.73 -28.86
CA SER A 8 -13.21 2.63 -29.28
C SER A 8 -13.07 3.69 -28.20
N ILE A 9 -11.98 3.62 -27.42
CA ILE A 9 -11.74 4.53 -26.30
C ILE A 9 -10.44 5.26 -26.60
N THR A 10 -10.53 6.57 -26.81
CA THR A 10 -9.37 7.44 -27.02
C THR A 10 -9.18 8.32 -25.80
N ILE A 11 -8.06 8.14 -25.11
CA ILE A 11 -7.70 8.91 -23.91
C ILE A 11 -6.45 9.71 -24.23
N HIS A 12 -6.58 11.04 -24.25
CA HIS A 12 -5.46 11.94 -24.54
C HIS A 12 -4.54 12.13 -23.33
N GLN A 13 -5.11 12.13 -22.14
CA GLN A 13 -4.35 12.15 -20.90
C GLN A 13 -5.21 11.54 -19.78
N LEU A 14 -4.58 10.70 -18.97
CA LEU A 14 -5.16 10.22 -17.73
C LEU A 14 -4.07 10.25 -16.66
N ARG A 15 -4.36 10.94 -15.55
CA ARG A 15 -3.46 11.10 -14.42
C ARG A 15 -4.14 10.54 -13.19
N VAL A 16 -3.43 9.67 -12.47
CA VAL A 16 -3.85 9.14 -11.16
C VAL A 16 -2.76 9.54 -10.18
N ASP A 17 -3.09 10.44 -9.26
CA ASP A 17 -2.09 10.99 -8.34
C ASP A 17 -1.80 10.06 -7.15
N SER A 18 -2.79 9.26 -6.72
CA SER A 18 -2.61 8.26 -5.68
C SER A 18 -3.64 7.15 -5.81
N VAL A 19 -3.25 5.94 -5.42
CA VAL A 19 -4.11 4.79 -5.26
C VAL A 19 -3.90 4.21 -3.86
N ALA A 20 -4.98 3.85 -3.20
CA ALA A 20 -4.95 3.19 -1.90
C ALA A 20 -5.22 1.69 -2.06
N ASN A 21 -5.13 0.95 -0.95
CA ASN A 21 -5.33 -0.50 -0.95
C ASN A 21 -6.69 -0.87 -1.56
N SER A 22 -6.64 -1.81 -2.50
CA SER A 22 -7.78 -2.28 -3.30
C SER A 22 -8.49 -1.22 -4.13
N SER A 23 -7.76 -0.21 -4.57
CA SER A 23 -8.22 0.64 -5.65
C SER A 23 -8.24 -0.15 -6.96
N VAL A 24 -9.34 -0.07 -7.69
CA VAL A 24 -9.43 -0.57 -9.06
C VAL A 24 -9.81 0.58 -9.95
N LEU A 25 -8.97 0.85 -10.94
CA LEU A 25 -9.28 1.77 -12.02
C LEU A 25 -9.49 0.96 -13.29
N GLN A 26 -10.69 1.06 -13.86
CA GLN A 26 -11.02 0.33 -15.07
C GLN A 26 -11.52 1.24 -16.18
N ILE A 27 -11.01 0.97 -17.37
CA ILE A 27 -11.37 1.61 -18.62
C ILE A 27 -11.81 0.52 -19.59
N GLY A 28 -12.99 0.68 -20.16
CA GLY A 28 -13.64 -0.35 -20.97
C GLY A 28 -14.50 -1.30 -20.14
N SER A 29 -14.88 -2.43 -20.73
CA SER A 29 -15.89 -3.31 -20.14
C SER A 29 -15.32 -4.21 -19.05
N ALA A 30 -16.09 -4.36 -17.98
CA ALA A 30 -15.82 -5.21 -16.83
C ALA A 30 -16.75 -6.39 -16.75
N GLY A 31 -16.21 -7.52 -16.29
CA GLY A 31 -17.00 -8.54 -15.62
C GLY A 31 -17.24 -8.16 -14.15
N SER A 32 -17.13 -9.15 -13.25
CA SER A 32 -17.19 -8.89 -11.81
C SER A 32 -15.81 -8.52 -11.29
N ILE A 33 -15.68 -7.34 -10.67
CA ILE A 33 -14.48 -6.92 -9.95
C ILE A 33 -14.79 -6.96 -8.46
N ARG A 34 -13.93 -7.63 -7.70
CA ARG A 34 -14.04 -7.75 -6.24
C ARG A 34 -12.73 -7.25 -5.62
N PRO A 35 -12.59 -5.92 -5.44
CA PRO A 35 -11.44 -5.36 -4.74
C PRO A 35 -11.58 -5.68 -3.25
N ILE A 36 -10.58 -6.32 -2.65
CA ILE A 36 -10.62 -6.74 -1.24
C ILE A 36 -9.34 -6.27 -0.54
N SER A 37 -9.52 -5.32 0.40
CA SER A 37 -8.46 -4.82 1.27
C SER A 37 -8.56 -5.48 2.64
N GLN A 38 -7.70 -6.43 2.91
CA GLN A 38 -7.58 -7.06 4.22
C GLN A 38 -6.36 -6.49 4.96
N LEU A 39 -6.54 -5.35 5.63
CA LEU A 39 -5.50 -4.78 6.48
C LEU A 39 -5.55 -5.45 7.86
N TYR A 40 -4.71 -6.47 8.01
CA TYR A 40 -4.51 -7.12 9.31
C TYR A 40 -3.35 -6.47 10.05
N ASN A 41 -3.60 -6.11 11.31
CA ASN A 41 -2.54 -5.72 12.23
C ASN A 41 -1.94 -6.99 12.86
N SER A 42 -1.08 -7.69 12.09
CA SER A 42 -0.39 -8.90 12.57
C SER A 42 0.60 -8.63 13.71
N GLY A 43 0.89 -7.36 14.01
CA GLY A 43 1.77 -6.95 15.10
C GLY A 43 1.05 -6.68 16.43
N GLY A 44 -0.28 -6.78 16.49
CA GLY A 44 -1.04 -6.60 17.73
C GLY A 44 -1.03 -5.17 18.29
N PHE A 45 -0.68 -4.18 17.47
CA PHE A 45 -0.58 -2.80 17.93
C PHE A 45 -1.97 -2.20 18.20
N SER A 46 -2.33 -2.00 19.46
CA SER A 46 -3.61 -1.39 19.86
C SER A 46 -3.55 0.14 19.87
N GLN A 47 -2.35 0.70 19.97
CA GLN A 47 -2.10 2.13 20.07
C GLN A 47 -1.08 2.54 18.99
N PRO A 48 -1.06 3.83 18.58
CA PRO A 48 0.02 4.37 17.76
C PRO A 48 1.38 4.04 18.39
N ALA A 49 2.40 3.84 17.56
CA ALA A 49 3.76 3.63 18.06
C ALA A 49 4.12 4.77 19.03
N GLU A 50 4.70 4.40 20.19
CA GLU A 50 5.11 5.36 21.20
C GLU A 50 6.05 6.41 20.58
N GLN A 51 5.80 7.68 20.90
CA GLN A 51 6.66 8.76 20.43
C GLN A 51 8.04 8.57 21.07
N LEU A 52 9.08 8.52 20.24
CA LEU A 52 10.46 8.47 20.70
C LEU A 52 10.69 9.61 21.70
N THR A 53 10.77 9.28 22.98
CA THR A 53 11.12 10.24 24.02
C THR A 53 12.61 10.48 23.87
N SER A 54 12.99 11.69 23.48
CA SER A 54 14.39 12.12 23.32
C SER A 54 15.20 12.10 24.63
N ASN A 55 14.61 11.62 25.73
CA ASN A 55 15.11 11.79 27.09
C ASN A 55 15.36 10.46 27.81
N GLU A 56 15.04 9.30 27.22
CA GLU A 56 15.51 8.00 27.72
C GLU A 56 16.52 7.42 26.73
N GLY A 57 17.79 7.74 27.01
CA GLY A 57 18.98 6.98 26.65
C GLY A 57 19.08 6.46 25.21
N ALA A 58 20.15 6.88 24.53
CA ALA A 58 20.74 6.18 23.37
C ALA A 58 21.07 4.67 23.60
N ASP A 59 20.64 4.07 24.72
CA ASP A 59 20.84 2.68 25.13
C ASP A 59 19.71 1.72 24.72
N ALA A 60 18.52 2.19 24.34
CA ALA A 60 17.42 1.30 23.93
C ALA A 60 17.40 1.00 22.41
N LEU A 61 18.15 1.76 21.62
CA LEU A 61 18.42 1.39 20.23
C LEU A 61 19.57 0.39 20.26
N ASN A 62 19.25 -0.90 20.20
CA ASN A 62 20.23 -1.95 19.95
C ASN A 62 20.86 -1.74 18.57
N PHE A 63 21.83 -0.83 18.51
CA PHE A 63 22.73 -0.68 17.37
C PHE A 63 23.65 -1.90 17.39
N VAL A 64 23.24 -2.95 16.69
CA VAL A 64 24.15 -4.05 16.39
C VAL A 64 25.37 -3.44 15.67
N PRO A 65 26.59 -3.55 16.23
CA PRO A 65 27.76 -2.99 15.57
C PRO A 65 27.91 -3.66 14.22
N LEU A 66 27.92 -2.86 13.15
CA LEU A 66 28.22 -3.38 11.82
C LEU A 66 29.62 -4.01 11.86
N PRO A 67 29.81 -5.20 11.26
CA PRO A 67 31.14 -5.77 11.16
C PRO A 67 32.05 -4.79 10.42
N LYS A 68 33.26 -4.61 10.94
CA LYS A 68 34.26 -3.69 10.37
C LYS A 68 34.46 -4.05 8.90
N PRO A 69 34.41 -3.08 7.97
CA PRO A 69 34.73 -3.36 6.58
C PRO A 69 36.17 -3.89 6.52
N SER A 70 36.38 -5.02 5.84
CA SER A 70 37.72 -5.53 5.52
C SER A 70 38.39 -4.68 4.47
#